data_AF-A0A8J3KTL3-F1
#
_entry.id   AF-A0A8J3KTL3-F1
#
_cell.length_a   1.000
_cell.length_b   1.000
_cell.length_c   1.000
_cell.angle_alpha   90.00
_cell.angle_beta   90.00
_cell.angle_gamma   90.00
#
_symmetry.space_group_name_H-M   'P 1'
#
loop_
_entity.id
_entity.type
_entity.pdbx_description
1 polymer ?
#
loop_
_entity_poly.entity_id
_entity_poly.type
_entity_poly.pdbx_seq_one_letter_code
_entity_poly.pdbx_strand_id
1 'polypeptide(L)'
;MIHLGLDLGHESERAAEHWLYDLVQQLGRPAGAVACTHLTHRPVPHVAASLAVPRGAVAAELLAALPPVAPELREAAEHAAAAHAAGRGGRATVFPGVERLTGTLPVAELLDVSAIERVTVIGGAPAGPDTLVDTRDHVRPQWRDGVLTLVTTPAPGGRIAPFEVPNPTPCCADHV
;
A
#
# COMPACT_ATOMS: atom_id res chain seq x y z
N MET A 1 -3.88 -12.20 -11.93
CA MET A 1 -3.93 -10.74 -11.84
C MET A 1 -3.35 -10.11 -13.10
N ILE A 2 -3.79 -8.91 -13.46
CA ILE A 2 -3.08 -7.96 -14.32
C ILE A 2 -2.39 -6.97 -13.39
N HIS A 3 -1.11 -6.67 -13.63
CA HIS A 3 -0.38 -5.64 -12.90
C HIS A 3 -0.08 -4.48 -13.83
N LEU A 4 -0.45 -3.28 -13.41
CA LEU A 4 -0.26 -2.05 -14.16
C LEU A 4 0.67 -1.14 -13.37
N GLY A 5 1.61 -0.54 -14.08
CA GLY A 5 2.49 0.51 -13.57
C GLY A 5 1.92 1.86 -13.94
N LEU A 6 1.86 2.78 -12.99
CA LEU A 6 1.32 4.11 -13.19
C LEU A 6 2.25 5.12 -12.55
N ASP A 7 2.45 6.26 -13.20
CA ASP A 7 3.30 7.30 -12.67
C ASP A 7 2.93 8.66 -13.25
N LEU A 8 2.67 9.62 -12.35
CA LEU A 8 2.37 11.02 -12.66
C LEU A 8 3.38 11.98 -12.00
N GLY A 9 4.47 11.46 -11.41
CA GLY A 9 5.50 12.27 -10.77
C GLY A 9 5.06 12.89 -9.45
N HIS A 10 4.19 12.23 -8.68
CA HIS A 10 3.71 12.76 -7.40
C HIS A 10 4.86 12.99 -6.41
N GLU A 11 4.95 14.21 -5.88
CA GLU A 11 6.01 14.60 -4.93
C GLU A 11 5.85 13.99 -3.52
N SER A 12 4.67 13.45 -3.20
CA SER A 12 4.39 12.87 -1.88
C SER A 12 3.52 11.62 -1.95
N GLU A 13 3.69 10.74 -0.97
CA GLU A 13 2.86 9.54 -0.83
C GLU A 13 1.38 9.90 -0.65
N ARG A 14 1.08 10.94 0.12
CA ARG A 14 -0.30 11.41 0.34
C ARG A 14 -0.99 11.79 -0.97
N ALA A 15 -0.30 12.55 -1.84
CA ALA A 15 -0.86 12.94 -3.13
C ALA A 15 -1.08 11.73 -4.03
N ALA A 16 -0.08 10.84 -4.11
CA ALA A 16 -0.18 9.60 -4.88
C ALA A 16 -1.30 8.68 -4.39
N GLU A 17 -1.47 8.54 -3.08
CA GLU A 17 -2.52 7.72 -2.47
C GLU A 17 -3.91 8.24 -2.73
N HIS A 18 -4.12 9.54 -2.57
CA HIS A 18 -5.41 10.16 -2.83
C HIS A 18 -5.81 9.94 -4.30
N TRP A 19 -4.88 10.21 -5.22
CA TRP A 19 -5.10 9.96 -6.64
C TRP A 19 -5.36 8.47 -6.93
N LEU A 20 -4.60 7.56 -6.31
CA LEU A 20 -4.75 6.12 -6.50
C LEU A 20 -6.09 5.61 -5.95
N TYR A 21 -6.55 6.16 -4.83
CA TYR A 21 -7.87 5.87 -4.27
C TYR A 21 -8.98 6.31 -5.23
N ASP A 22 -8.93 7.56 -5.71
CA ASP A 22 -9.89 8.08 -6.69
C ASP A 22 -9.91 7.25 -7.97
N LEU A 23 -8.74 6.82 -8.43
CA LEU A 23 -8.63 5.94 -9.58
C LEU A 23 -9.35 4.60 -9.35
N VAL A 24 -9.09 3.93 -8.23
CA VAL A 24 -9.76 2.64 -7.92
C VAL A 24 -11.28 2.82 -7.79
N GLN A 25 -11.73 3.96 -7.27
CA GLN A 25 -13.15 4.32 -7.21
C GLN A 25 -13.75 4.47 -8.62
N GLN A 26 -13.05 5.16 -9.53
CA GLN A 26 -13.48 5.32 -10.94
C GLN A 26 -13.55 3.98 -11.68
N LEU A 27 -12.67 3.03 -11.34
CA LEU A 27 -12.71 1.67 -11.87
C LEU A 27 -13.83 0.80 -11.26
N GLY A 28 -14.65 1.34 -10.37
CA GLY A 28 -15.77 0.63 -9.75
C GLY A 28 -15.38 -0.29 -8.59
N ARG A 29 -14.22 -0.05 -7.95
CA ARG A 29 -13.69 -0.85 -6.83
C ARG A 29 -13.67 -2.36 -7.15
N PRO A 30 -12.94 -2.79 -8.18
CA PRO A 30 -12.92 -4.20 -8.59
C PRO A 30 -12.55 -5.09 -7.39
N ALA A 31 -13.38 -6.09 -7.11
CA ALA A 31 -13.14 -7.02 -6.01
C ALA A 31 -11.78 -7.71 -6.19
N GLY A 32 -10.99 -7.80 -5.12
CA GLY A 32 -9.63 -8.35 -5.19
C GLY A 32 -8.57 -7.39 -5.71
N ALA A 33 -8.89 -6.12 -5.96
CA ALA A 33 -7.91 -5.13 -6.35
C ALA A 33 -6.91 -4.84 -5.23
N VAL A 34 -5.63 -4.71 -5.60
CA VAL A 34 -4.56 -4.25 -4.72
C VAL A 34 -3.89 -3.06 -5.38
N ALA A 35 -3.85 -1.92 -4.71
CA ALA A 35 -3.20 -0.72 -5.20
C ALA A 35 -2.06 -0.35 -4.26
N CYS A 36 -0.87 -0.13 -4.82
CA CYS A 36 0.34 0.12 -4.07
C CYS A 36 1.03 1.41 -4.50
N THR A 37 1.67 2.09 -3.56
CA THR A 37 2.64 3.16 -3.84
C THR A 37 4.07 2.65 -3.71
N HIS A 38 4.98 3.28 -4.47
CA HIS A 38 6.39 2.92 -4.57
C HIS A 38 7.23 4.20 -4.54
N LEU A 39 8.10 4.32 -3.56
CA LEU A 39 9.09 5.40 -3.54
C LEU A 39 10.14 5.12 -4.61
N THR A 40 10.38 6.09 -5.48
CA THR A 40 11.39 6.04 -6.53
C THR A 40 12.30 7.27 -6.43
N HIS A 41 13.53 7.14 -6.91
CA HIS A 41 14.54 8.20 -6.89
C HIS A 41 14.95 8.64 -8.30
N ARG A 42 14.31 8.10 -9.35
CA ARG A 42 14.63 8.36 -10.76
C ARG A 42 13.35 8.71 -11.52
N PRO A 43 13.34 9.78 -12.34
CA PRO A 43 14.47 10.68 -12.63
C PRO A 43 14.80 11.63 -11.47
N VAL A 44 13.83 11.93 -10.62
CA VAL A 44 13.96 12.64 -9.34
C VAL A 44 13.19 11.88 -8.27
N PRO A 45 13.37 12.16 -6.96
CA PRO A 45 12.53 11.57 -5.92
C PRO A 45 11.05 11.88 -6.13
N HIS A 46 10.22 10.84 -6.23
CA HIS A 46 8.76 10.93 -6.34
C HIS A 46 8.11 9.59 -5.99
N VAL A 47 6.79 9.50 -6.15
CA VAL A 47 6.00 8.30 -5.86
C VAL A 47 5.34 7.77 -7.12
N ALA A 48 5.76 6.57 -7.52
CA ALA A 48 5.10 5.75 -8.53
C ALA A 48 3.99 4.91 -7.89
N ALA A 49 3.08 4.39 -8.70
CA ALA A 49 2.00 3.53 -8.24
C ALA A 49 1.93 2.24 -9.07
N SER A 50 1.34 1.21 -8.49
CA SER A 50 0.92 0.05 -9.26
C SER A 50 -0.43 -0.49 -8.81
N LEU A 51 -1.16 -1.05 -9.77
CA LEU A 51 -2.49 -1.58 -9.58
C LEU A 51 -2.52 -3.04 -10.05
N ALA A 52 -2.90 -3.93 -9.15
CA ALA A 52 -3.21 -5.32 -9.43
C ALA A 52 -4.73 -5.52 -9.44
N VAL A 53 -5.29 -6.01 -10.54
CA VAL A 53 -6.72 -6.34 -10.65
C VAL A 53 -6.92 -7.74 -11.23
N PRO A 54 -8.00 -8.46 -10.88
CA PRO A 54 -8.30 -9.72 -11.55
C PRO A 54 -8.56 -9.51 -13.05
N ARG A 55 -8.19 -10.49 -13.88
CA ARG A 55 -8.45 -10.42 -15.32
C ARG A 55 -9.96 -10.38 -15.56
N GLY A 56 -10.42 -9.43 -16.39
CA GLY A 56 -11.83 -9.25 -16.69
C GLY A 56 -12.64 -8.53 -15.60
N ALA A 57 -12.04 -8.13 -14.47
CA ALA A 57 -12.73 -7.37 -13.43
C ALA A 57 -12.94 -5.89 -13.79
N VAL A 58 -12.20 -5.39 -14.79
CA VAL A 58 -12.30 -4.02 -15.31
C VAL A 58 -12.47 -4.09 -16.82
N ALA A 59 -13.38 -3.28 -17.36
CA ALA A 59 -13.58 -3.15 -18.80
C ALA A 59 -12.29 -2.66 -19.48
N ALA A 60 -11.98 -3.19 -20.68
CA ALA A 60 -10.75 -2.87 -21.37
C ALA A 60 -10.65 -1.36 -21.71
N GLU A 61 -11.78 -0.73 -21.95
CA GLU A 61 -11.93 0.69 -22.25
C GLU A 61 -11.55 1.57 -21.05
N LEU A 62 -11.91 1.16 -19.82
CA LEU A 62 -11.52 1.85 -18.59
C LEU A 62 -10.01 1.73 -18.34
N LEU A 63 -9.42 0.56 -18.64
CA LEU A 63 -7.97 0.39 -18.57
C LEU A 63 -7.23 1.19 -19.64
N ALA A 64 -7.79 1.30 -20.84
CA ALA A 64 -7.24 2.11 -21.92
C ALA A 64 -7.37 3.62 -21.66
N ALA A 65 -8.33 4.04 -20.82
CA ALA A 65 -8.53 5.43 -20.41
C ALA A 65 -7.63 5.87 -19.25
N LEU A 66 -6.78 4.99 -18.72
CA LEU A 66 -5.81 5.35 -17.69
C LEU A 66 -4.87 6.46 -18.22
N PRO A 67 -4.46 7.41 -17.35
CA PRO A 67 -3.54 8.47 -17.76
C PRO A 67 -2.27 7.88 -18.39
N PRO A 68 -1.81 8.41 -19.52
CA PRO A 68 -0.57 7.94 -20.12
C PRO A 68 0.61 8.30 -19.22
N VAL A 69 1.54 7.34 -19.04
CA VAL A 69 2.79 7.58 -18.32
C VAL A 69 3.76 8.34 -19.21
N ALA A 70 4.25 9.49 -18.72
CA ALA A 70 5.25 10.28 -19.43
C ALA A 70 6.52 9.46 -19.72
N PRO A 71 7.20 9.64 -20.87
CA PRO A 71 8.35 8.82 -21.25
C PRO A 71 9.45 8.72 -20.17
N GLU A 72 9.73 9.81 -19.47
CA GLU A 72 10.71 9.92 -18.40
C GLU A 72 10.31 9.20 -17.09
N LEU A 73 9.04 8.89 -16.91
CA LEU A 73 8.50 8.18 -15.73
C LEU A 73 8.24 6.68 -16.01
N ARG A 74 8.38 6.24 -17.26
CA ARG A 74 8.04 4.87 -17.68
C ARG A 74 8.82 3.81 -16.93
N GLU A 75 10.11 4.03 -16.70
CA GLU A 75 10.97 3.09 -15.96
C GLU A 75 10.46 2.89 -14.53
N ALA A 76 10.06 3.96 -13.84
CA ALA A 76 9.53 3.90 -12.48
C ALA A 76 8.16 3.18 -12.44
N ALA A 77 7.27 3.47 -13.39
CA ALA A 77 6.00 2.77 -13.53
C ALA A 77 6.20 1.25 -13.77
N GLU A 78 7.06 0.88 -14.72
CA GLU A 78 7.38 -0.52 -15.03
C GLU A 78 8.00 -1.23 -13.83
N HIS A 79 8.90 -0.56 -13.11
CA HIS A 79 9.48 -1.09 -11.88
C HIS A 79 8.42 -1.32 -10.80
N ALA A 80 7.53 -0.36 -10.58
CA ALA A 80 6.43 -0.46 -9.61
C ALA A 80 5.49 -1.64 -9.93
N ALA A 81 5.17 -1.86 -11.21
CA ALA A 81 4.40 -3.01 -11.68
C ALA A 81 5.13 -4.33 -11.41
N ALA A 82 6.41 -4.41 -11.79
CA ALA A 82 7.21 -5.62 -11.67
C ALA A 82 7.49 -5.99 -10.20
N ALA A 83 7.78 -5.00 -9.34
CA ALA A 83 8.00 -5.19 -7.92
C ALA A 83 6.74 -5.71 -7.22
N HIS A 84 5.57 -5.15 -7.54
CA HIS A 84 4.29 -5.61 -7.02
C HIS A 84 3.94 -7.01 -7.55
N ALA A 85 4.07 -7.26 -8.85
CA ALA A 85 3.81 -8.58 -9.44
C ALA A 85 4.68 -9.69 -8.84
N ALA A 86 5.90 -9.36 -8.44
CA ALA A 86 6.81 -10.30 -7.79
C ALA A 86 6.68 -10.35 -6.25
N GLY A 87 5.77 -9.56 -5.67
CA GLY A 87 5.63 -9.43 -4.21
C GLY A 87 6.89 -8.95 -3.50
N ARG A 88 7.74 -8.19 -4.20
CA ARG A 88 9.03 -7.69 -3.68
C ARG A 88 8.98 -6.23 -3.21
N GLY A 89 7.90 -5.51 -3.50
CA GLY A 89 7.78 -4.11 -3.12
C GLY A 89 6.41 -3.53 -3.39
N GLY A 90 6.19 -2.36 -2.79
CA GLY A 90 4.93 -1.63 -2.82
C GLY A 90 4.25 -1.63 -1.45
N ARG A 91 3.78 -0.45 -1.03
CA ARG A 91 2.92 -0.27 0.15
C ARG A 91 1.47 -0.25 -0.29
N ALA A 92 0.69 -1.20 0.15
CA ALA A 92 -0.71 -1.30 -0.24
C ALA A 92 -1.55 -0.26 0.52
N THR A 93 -2.38 0.47 -0.22
CA THR A 93 -3.32 1.46 0.30
C THR A 93 -4.76 1.12 -0.05
N VAL A 94 -4.94 0.30 -1.08
CA VAL A 94 -6.19 -0.43 -1.35
C VAL A 94 -5.86 -1.91 -1.42
N PHE A 95 -6.59 -2.73 -0.67
CA PHE A 95 -6.49 -4.19 -0.69
C PHE A 95 -7.75 -4.79 -0.07
N PRO A 96 -8.07 -6.07 -0.35
CA PRO A 96 -9.24 -6.71 0.23
C PRO A 96 -9.29 -6.64 1.75
N GLY A 97 -10.39 -6.14 2.30
CA GLY A 97 -10.64 -6.08 3.74
C GLY A 97 -10.07 -4.86 4.48
N VAL A 98 -9.42 -3.93 3.78
CA VAL A 98 -8.86 -2.70 4.39
C VAL A 98 -9.91 -1.90 5.16
N GLU A 99 -11.16 -1.88 4.67
CA GLU A 99 -12.29 -1.20 5.29
C GLU A 99 -12.74 -1.80 6.63
N ARG A 100 -12.30 -3.02 6.94
CA ARG A 100 -12.58 -3.71 8.22
C ARG A 100 -11.49 -3.43 9.26
N LEU A 101 -10.37 -2.83 8.86
CA LEU A 101 -9.21 -2.60 9.71
C LEU A 101 -9.31 -1.27 10.48
N THR A 102 -10.35 -1.17 11.32
CA THR A 102 -10.63 0.02 12.12
C THR A 102 -10.59 -0.30 13.62
N GLY A 103 -10.22 0.68 14.44
CA GLY A 103 -10.14 0.55 15.88
C GLY A 103 -9.01 -0.38 16.36
N THR A 104 -9.29 -1.21 17.36
CA THR A 104 -8.32 -2.17 17.92
C THR A 104 -8.76 -3.60 17.60
N LEU A 105 -7.91 -4.38 16.94
CA LEU A 105 -8.19 -5.76 16.52
C LEU A 105 -7.08 -6.72 17.00
N PRO A 106 -7.38 -7.96 17.38
CA PRO A 106 -6.36 -9.00 17.51
C PRO A 106 -5.65 -9.28 16.18
N VAL A 107 -4.37 -9.68 16.23
CA VAL A 107 -3.63 -10.10 15.03
C VAL A 107 -4.39 -11.18 14.25
N ALA A 108 -4.98 -12.17 14.92
CA ALA A 108 -5.73 -13.24 14.27
C ALA A 108 -6.93 -12.71 13.46
N GLU A 109 -7.70 -11.78 14.03
CA GLU A 109 -8.84 -11.17 13.33
C GLU A 109 -8.37 -10.34 12.14
N LEU A 110 -7.33 -9.52 12.32
CA LEU A 110 -6.77 -8.70 11.24
C LEU A 110 -6.34 -9.55 10.03
N LEU A 111 -5.71 -10.70 10.27
CA LEU A 111 -5.28 -11.63 9.22
C LEU A 111 -6.45 -12.37 8.57
N ASP A 112 -7.51 -12.68 9.32
CA ASP A 112 -8.71 -13.36 8.78
C ASP A 112 -9.55 -12.41 7.92
N VAL A 113 -9.67 -11.15 8.33
CA VAL A 113 -10.56 -10.18 7.68
C VAL A 113 -9.86 -9.34 6.61
N SER A 114 -8.59 -9.59 6.28
CA SER A 114 -7.89 -8.80 5.26
C SER A 114 -6.94 -9.64 4.41
N ALA A 115 -6.45 -9.03 3.33
CA ALA A 115 -5.39 -9.62 2.51
C ALA A 115 -4.01 -9.63 3.18
N ILE A 116 -3.87 -9.10 4.41
CA ILE A 116 -2.61 -9.13 5.14
C ILE A 116 -2.35 -10.58 5.57
N GLU A 117 -1.17 -11.07 5.25
CA GLU A 117 -0.79 -12.47 5.51
C GLU A 117 0.14 -12.57 6.73
N ARG A 118 0.76 -11.47 7.14
CA ARG A 118 1.75 -11.45 8.22
C ARG A 118 1.79 -10.13 8.96
N VAL A 119 1.92 -10.19 10.28
CA VAL A 119 2.21 -9.03 11.15
C VAL A 119 3.61 -9.21 11.75
N THR A 120 4.45 -8.17 11.67
CA THR A 120 5.81 -8.18 12.25
C THR A 120 6.05 -6.97 13.12
N VAL A 121 6.61 -7.15 14.32
CA VAL A 121 6.97 -6.05 15.23
C VAL A 121 8.42 -5.64 15.00
N ILE A 122 8.69 -4.36 14.75
CA ILE A 122 10.04 -3.83 14.65
C ILE A 122 10.76 -4.01 15.99
N GLY A 123 11.93 -4.63 15.95
CA GLY A 123 12.82 -4.76 17.12
C GLY A 123 12.28 -5.66 18.24
N GLY A 124 11.24 -6.46 17.98
CA GLY A 124 10.59 -7.30 18.98
C GLY A 124 10.40 -8.75 18.52
N ALA A 125 9.86 -9.57 19.43
CA ALA A 125 9.40 -10.91 19.11
C ALA A 125 8.17 -10.85 18.17
N PRO A 126 7.90 -11.91 17.38
CA PRO A 126 6.67 -12.01 16.61
C PRO A 126 5.43 -11.81 17.50
N ALA A 127 4.45 -11.05 17.00
CA ALA A 127 3.18 -10.86 17.70
C ALA A 127 2.39 -12.18 17.70
N GLY A 128 1.87 -12.56 18.87
CA GLY A 128 0.95 -13.70 18.99
C GLY A 128 -0.43 -13.38 18.40
N PRO A 129 -1.26 -14.40 18.11
CA PRO A 129 -2.60 -14.21 17.52
C PRO A 129 -3.52 -13.28 18.34
N ASP A 130 -3.41 -13.32 19.67
CA ASP A 130 -4.22 -12.49 20.58
C ASP A 130 -3.61 -11.08 20.83
N THR A 131 -2.47 -10.77 20.22
CA THR A 131 -1.84 -9.45 20.38
C THR A 131 -2.74 -8.40 19.75
N LEU A 132 -3.08 -7.37 20.52
CA LEU A 132 -3.97 -6.31 20.05
C LEU A 132 -3.20 -5.29 19.20
N VAL A 133 -3.74 -5.02 18.02
CA VAL A 133 -3.28 -4.01 17.06
C VAL A 133 -4.20 -2.80 17.14
N ASP A 134 -3.68 -1.66 17.61
CA ASP A 134 -4.32 -0.36 17.40
C ASP A 134 -4.08 0.05 15.94
N THR A 135 -5.09 -0.12 15.09
CA THR A 135 -4.99 0.11 13.64
C THR A 135 -4.83 1.59 13.30
N ARG A 136 -5.19 2.50 14.21
CA ARG A 136 -5.28 3.95 13.99
C ARG A 136 -6.13 4.33 12.77
N ASP A 137 -7.01 3.43 12.33
CA ASP A 137 -7.76 3.50 11.07
C ASP A 137 -6.85 3.81 9.86
N HIS A 138 -5.58 3.43 9.94
CA HIS A 138 -4.54 3.71 8.94
C HIS A 138 -3.56 2.54 8.84
N VAL A 139 -3.84 1.61 7.92
CA VAL A 139 -3.07 0.37 7.76
C VAL A 139 -2.44 0.32 6.37
N ARG A 140 -1.11 0.39 6.31
CA ARG A 140 -0.31 0.35 5.08
C ARG A 140 0.65 -0.85 5.09
N PRO A 141 0.19 -2.08 4.80
CA PRO A 141 1.07 -3.23 4.73
C PRO A 141 1.95 -3.14 3.47
N GLN A 142 3.09 -3.81 3.48
CA GLN A 142 4.04 -3.83 2.36
C GLN A 142 4.30 -5.25 1.85
N TRP A 143 4.46 -5.38 0.54
CA TRP A 143 4.93 -6.63 -0.06
C TRP A 143 6.39 -6.89 0.33
N ARG A 144 6.64 -8.06 0.92
CA ARG A 144 7.97 -8.54 1.31
C ARG A 144 8.08 -10.03 1.04
N ASP A 145 9.00 -10.41 0.17
CA ASP A 145 9.29 -11.81 -0.16
C ASP A 145 8.03 -12.61 -0.55
N GLY A 146 7.14 -11.98 -1.31
CA GLY A 146 5.88 -12.60 -1.76
C GLY A 146 4.71 -12.49 -0.79
N VAL A 147 4.89 -11.87 0.38
CA VAL A 147 3.88 -11.86 1.46
C VAL A 147 3.48 -10.42 1.81
N LEU A 148 2.18 -10.13 1.82
CA LEU A 148 1.68 -8.82 2.23
C LEU A 148 1.78 -8.68 3.75
N THR A 149 2.73 -7.87 4.21
CA THR A 149 3.18 -7.84 5.60
C THR A 149 2.91 -6.48 6.24
N LEU A 150 2.13 -6.47 7.32
CA LEU A 150 1.96 -5.30 8.17
C LEU A 150 3.12 -5.20 9.16
N VAL A 151 3.90 -4.13 9.04
CA VAL A 151 4.97 -3.81 9.97
C VAL A 151 4.41 -2.93 11.08
N THR A 152 4.66 -3.33 12.34
CA THR A 152 4.13 -2.67 13.54
C THR A 152 5.24 -2.29 14.51
N THR A 153 4.92 -1.41 15.46
CA THR A 153 5.76 -1.02 16.59
C THR A 153 4.99 -1.22 17.90
N PRO A 154 5.69 -1.35 19.05
CA PRO A 154 5.05 -1.34 20.35
C PRO A 154 4.21 -0.07 20.58
N ALA A 155 3.05 -0.24 21.20
CA ALA A 155 2.11 0.82 21.54
C ALA A 155 1.66 0.71 23.02
N PRO A 156 1.08 1.78 23.61
CA PRO A 156 0.67 1.78 25.01
C PRO A 156 -0.29 0.64 25.36
N GLY A 157 -0.21 0.17 26.62
CA GLY A 157 -1.10 -0.88 27.13
C GLY A 157 -0.79 -2.28 26.60
N GLY A 158 0.46 -2.55 26.22
CA GLY A 158 0.89 -3.87 25.72
C GLY A 158 0.42 -4.18 24.30
N ARG A 159 -0.04 -3.17 23.56
CA ARG A 159 -0.51 -3.29 22.18
C ARG A 159 0.64 -3.11 21.20
N ILE A 160 0.34 -3.34 19.93
CA ILE A 160 1.16 -2.89 18.81
C ILE A 160 0.31 -1.99 17.90
N ALA A 161 0.94 -1.25 17.01
CA ALA A 161 0.25 -0.41 16.04
C ALA A 161 1.08 -0.35 14.74
N PRO A 162 0.49 0.00 13.59
CA PRO A 162 1.24 0.19 12.34
C PRO A 162 2.48 1.09 12.56
N PHE A 163 3.60 0.75 11.94
CA PHE A 163 4.80 1.58 12.01
C PHE A 163 4.54 2.98 11.47
N GLU A 164 3.73 3.06 10.42
CA GLU A 164 3.36 4.30 9.79
C GLU A 164 2.25 5.02 10.56
N VAL A 165 2.35 6.35 10.59
CA VAL A 165 1.41 7.22 11.27
C VAL A 165 0.71 8.10 10.23
N PRO A 166 -0.62 8.28 10.28
CA PRO A 166 -1.37 8.97 9.22
C PRO A 166 -0.99 10.44 8.99
N ASN A 167 -0.51 11.12 10.04
CA ASN A 167 0.03 12.47 9.95
C ASN A 167 1.37 12.47 10.72
N PRO A 168 2.49 12.05 10.10
CA PRO A 168 3.77 12.10 10.79
C PRO A 168 4.07 13.56 11.12
N THR A 169 4.48 13.81 12.36
CA THR A 169 5.11 15.09 12.69
C THR A 169 6.26 15.29 11.72
N PRO A 170 6.37 16.41 10.99
CA PRO A 170 7.49 16.64 10.09
C PRO A 170 8.78 16.55 10.89
N CYS A 171 9.51 15.45 10.75
CA CYS A 171 10.87 15.37 11.26
C CYS A 171 11.79 15.64 10.08
N CYS A 172 12.36 16.85 10.08
CA CYS A 172 13.39 17.34 9.15
C CYS A 172 12.85 17.79 7.78
N ALA A 173 12.20 18.97 7.73
CA ALA A 173 12.01 19.73 6.48
C ALA A 173 13.08 20.82 6.27
N ASP A 174 14.13 20.87 7.10
CA ASP A 174 15.24 21.83 6.96
C ASP A 174 16.57 21.08 6.82
N HIS A 175 16.91 20.71 5.59
CA HIS A 175 18.31 20.53 5.21
C HIS A 175 18.60 21.47 4.05
N VAL A 176 19.33 22.52 4.42
CA VAL A 176 19.85 23.64 3.62
C VAL A 176 20.73 23.16 2.48
#